data_AF-A0A182QD73-F1
#
_entry.id   AF-A0A182QD73-F1
#
_cell.length_a   1.000
_cell.length_b   1.000
_cell.length_c   1.000
_cell.angle_alpha   90.00
_cell.angle_beta   90.00
_cell.angle_gamma   90.00
#
_symmetry.space_group_name_H-M   'P 1'
#
loop_
_entity.id
_entity.type
_entity.pdbx_description
1 polymer ?
#
loop_
_entity_poly.entity_id
_entity_poly.type
_entity_poly.pdbx_seq_one_letter_code
_entity_poly.pdbx_strand_id
1 'polypeptide(L)'
;MASDRTHAITREKYPYARSASGNVSQEYSVQLTFREQWLDERLKFDDIGGRLKYLTLTEANRVWMPDLFFSNEKEGHFHNIIMPNVYIRIFPYGSVLYSIRISLTLACPMNLKLYPLDRQVCSLRMASYGWTTADLVFLWKEGDPVQVVKNLHLPRFTLEKFLTDYCNSKTNTGEYSCLKVDLLFKREFSYYLIQIYIPCCMLVIVSWVSFWLDQGAVPARVSLGVTTLLTMATQTSGINASLPPVSYTKAIDVWTGVCLTFVFGALLEFALVNYASRSADRAADMHRENMKKKRREMEQASLDAASDLLDTDSNATFAMKPLVRHPGDPLALEKLRQCEVHMQAPKRPNCCRSWLSKFPTRQCSRSKRIDVISRITFPLVFALFNLVYWSTYLFREEEED
;
A
#
# COMPACT_ATOMS: atom_id res chain seq x y z
N MET A 1 -17.78 36.64 -33.96
CA MET A 1 -16.94 37.51 -33.08
C MET A 1 -15.82 36.69 -32.47
N ALA A 2 -14.57 37.16 -32.50
CA ALA A 2 -13.46 36.53 -31.79
C ALA A 2 -13.39 37.10 -30.37
N SER A 3 -13.43 36.22 -29.35
CA SER A 3 -13.27 36.64 -27.96
C SER A 3 -11.92 36.19 -27.40
N ASP A 4 -11.10 37.16 -26.99
CA ASP A 4 -9.75 37.00 -26.44
C ASP A 4 -9.80 36.98 -24.90
N ARG A 5 -9.11 36.05 -24.21
CA ARG A 5 -9.37 35.68 -22.80
C ARG A 5 -8.13 35.49 -21.96
N THR A 6 -8.07 36.21 -20.83
CA THR A 6 -7.04 36.07 -19.78
C THR A 6 -7.68 35.59 -18.48
N HIS A 7 -7.20 34.49 -17.91
CA HIS A 7 -7.72 33.95 -16.66
C HIS A 7 -6.71 34.17 -15.54
N ALA A 8 -7.15 34.62 -14.37
CA ALA A 8 -6.31 34.65 -13.17
C ALA A 8 -6.90 33.70 -12.11
N ILE A 9 -6.29 32.52 -11.97
CA ILE A 9 -6.65 31.51 -10.97
C ILE A 9 -6.05 31.97 -9.63
N THR A 10 -6.90 32.41 -8.71
CA THR A 10 -6.43 33.10 -7.49
C THR A 10 -6.41 32.19 -6.27
N ARG A 11 -7.26 31.16 -6.21
CA ARG A 11 -7.23 30.12 -5.16
C ARG A 11 -7.87 28.84 -5.65
N GLU A 12 -7.21 27.71 -5.50
CA GLU A 12 -7.84 26.39 -5.61
C GLU A 12 -8.09 25.82 -4.22
N LYS A 13 -9.24 25.16 -4.08
CA LYS A 13 -9.62 24.42 -2.88
C LYS A 13 -9.84 22.97 -3.30
N TYR A 14 -8.84 22.16 -2.96
CA TYR A 14 -8.76 20.69 -2.99
C TYR A 14 -9.32 19.96 -4.23
N PRO A 15 -8.52 19.10 -4.89
CA PRO A 15 -9.00 17.96 -5.69
C PRO A 15 -9.71 16.87 -4.84
N TYR A 16 -10.28 17.25 -3.71
CA TYR A 16 -10.92 16.34 -2.76
C TYR A 16 -11.81 17.13 -1.82
N ALA A 17 -12.99 17.53 -2.30
CA ALA A 17 -14.03 18.07 -1.43
C ALA A 17 -14.73 16.90 -0.74
N ARG A 18 -14.67 16.87 0.60
CA ARG A 18 -15.63 16.08 1.37
C ARG A 18 -16.94 16.87 1.34
N SER A 19 -17.97 16.31 0.71
CA SER A 19 -19.32 16.89 0.73
C SER A 19 -19.76 17.12 2.19
N ALA A 20 -20.62 18.11 2.43
CA ALA A 20 -21.30 18.30 3.71
C ALA A 20 -22.07 17.04 4.16
N SER A 21 -22.39 16.12 3.23
CA SER A 21 -22.99 14.81 3.47
C SER A 21 -21.99 13.69 3.83
N GLY A 22 -20.69 13.99 3.97
CA GLY A 22 -19.66 13.01 4.36
C GLY A 22 -19.14 12.13 3.22
N ASN A 23 -19.74 12.19 2.03
CA ASN A 23 -19.28 11.44 0.86
C ASN A 23 -18.05 12.09 0.21
N VAL A 24 -17.12 11.24 -0.21
CA VAL A 24 -15.99 11.63 -1.06
C VAL A 24 -16.49 11.75 -2.50
N SER A 25 -16.47 12.95 -3.06
CA SER A 25 -16.76 13.23 -4.46
C SER A 25 -15.48 13.50 -5.26
N GLN A 26 -15.41 12.99 -6.49
CA GLN A 26 -14.33 13.27 -7.44
C GLN A 26 -14.54 14.65 -8.09
N GLU A 27 -14.15 15.70 -7.36
CA GLU A 27 -14.31 17.09 -7.77
C GLU A 27 -13.23 17.98 -7.17
N TYR A 28 -13.08 19.15 -7.77
CA TYR A 28 -12.18 20.19 -7.28
C TYR A 28 -12.85 21.54 -7.33
N SER A 29 -12.53 22.39 -6.35
CA SER A 29 -13.05 23.75 -6.31
C SER A 29 -11.97 24.74 -6.75
N VAL A 30 -12.34 25.70 -7.57
CA VAL A 30 -11.47 26.77 -8.05
C VAL A 30 -12.15 28.12 -7.87
N GLN A 31 -11.40 29.09 -7.38
CA GLN A 31 -11.76 30.49 -7.39
C GLN A 31 -10.88 31.19 -8.43
N LEU A 32 -11.56 31.73 -9.45
CA LEU A 32 -10.91 32.36 -10.58
C LEU A 32 -11.50 33.74 -10.86
N THR A 33 -10.65 34.62 -11.36
CA THR A 33 -11.06 35.85 -12.04
C THR A 33 -11.12 35.55 -13.52
N PHE A 34 -12.33 35.53 -14.04
CA PHE A 34 -12.64 35.29 -15.43
C PHE A 34 -12.63 36.62 -16.18
N ARG A 35 -11.98 36.67 -17.33
CA ARG A 35 -12.02 37.83 -18.22
C ARG A 35 -12.30 37.41 -19.65
N GLU A 36 -13.17 38.19 -20.28
CA GLU A 36 -13.50 38.05 -21.69
C GLU A 36 -13.30 39.39 -22.36
N GLN A 37 -12.75 39.37 -23.56
CA GLN A 37 -12.66 40.53 -24.41
C GLN A 37 -13.36 40.23 -25.73
N TRP A 38 -14.12 41.18 -26.27
CA TRP A 38 -14.68 41.11 -27.62
C TRP A 38 -14.74 42.51 -28.23
N LEU A 39 -15.11 42.60 -29.50
CA LEU A 39 -15.31 43.86 -30.22
C LEU A 39 -16.80 44.03 -30.52
N ASP A 40 -17.40 45.12 -30.05
CA ASP A 40 -18.77 45.52 -30.36
C ASP A 40 -18.79 46.94 -30.96
N GLU A 41 -19.04 47.02 -32.26
CA GLU A 41 -19.00 48.29 -32.99
C GLU A 41 -20.07 49.29 -32.55
N ARG A 42 -21.16 48.81 -31.95
CA ARG A 42 -22.28 49.65 -31.47
C ARG A 42 -21.89 50.48 -30.24
N LEU A 43 -20.80 50.11 -29.57
CA LEU A 43 -20.32 50.75 -28.35
C LEU A 43 -19.12 51.68 -28.59
N LYS A 44 -18.79 51.98 -29.85
CA LYS A 44 -17.76 52.97 -30.20
C LYS A 44 -18.18 54.36 -29.70
N PHE A 45 -17.26 55.08 -29.07
CA PHE A 45 -17.48 56.43 -28.56
C PHE A 45 -16.24 57.31 -28.79
N ASP A 46 -16.44 58.62 -28.84
CA ASP A 46 -15.34 59.59 -29.01
C ASP A 46 -14.54 59.72 -27.72
N ASP A 47 -13.21 59.59 -27.81
CA ASP A 47 -12.30 59.60 -26.67
C ASP A 47 -11.95 61.02 -26.17
N ILE A 48 -12.52 62.04 -26.80
CA ILE A 48 -12.31 63.47 -26.51
C ILE A 48 -10.81 63.78 -26.56
N GLY A 49 -10.13 63.33 -27.62
CA GLY A 49 -8.71 63.54 -27.84
C GLY A 49 -7.84 62.77 -26.84
N GLY A 50 -8.21 61.52 -26.52
CA GLY A 50 -7.47 60.62 -25.64
C GLY A 50 -7.63 60.86 -24.13
N ARG A 51 -8.57 61.73 -23.72
CA ARG A 51 -8.85 61.99 -22.29
C ARG A 51 -9.58 60.83 -21.62
N LEU A 52 -10.39 60.10 -22.37
CA LEU A 52 -11.15 58.94 -21.89
C LEU A 52 -10.48 57.64 -22.34
N LYS A 53 -9.80 56.96 -21.41
CA LYS A 53 -9.17 55.66 -21.69
C LYS A 53 -10.19 54.54 -21.88
N TYR A 54 -11.23 54.52 -21.05
CA TYR A 54 -12.33 53.54 -21.08
C TYR A 54 -13.50 54.02 -20.22
N LEU A 55 -14.71 53.57 -20.55
CA LEU A 55 -15.90 53.71 -19.72
C LEU A 55 -16.08 52.47 -18.86
N THR A 56 -16.28 52.63 -17.55
CA THR A 56 -16.52 51.50 -16.64
C THR A 56 -18.01 51.39 -16.33
N LEU A 57 -18.60 50.24 -16.63
CA LEU A 57 -19.98 49.91 -16.31
C LEU A 57 -20.00 48.79 -15.25
N THR A 58 -20.88 48.92 -14.27
CA THR A 58 -21.15 47.88 -13.25
C THR A 58 -22.37 47.03 -13.61
N GLU A 59 -23.28 47.57 -14.43
CA GLU A 59 -24.49 46.91 -14.90
C GLU A 59 -24.23 46.11 -16.18
N ALA A 60 -23.96 44.81 -16.03
CA ALA A 60 -23.65 43.92 -17.16
C ALA A 60 -24.85 43.62 -18.08
N ASN A 61 -26.08 43.85 -17.62
CA ASN A 61 -27.32 43.58 -18.36
C ASN A 61 -27.61 44.57 -19.51
N ARG A 62 -26.89 45.71 -19.60
CA ARG A 62 -27.09 46.72 -20.65
C ARG A 62 -26.31 46.45 -21.93
N VAL A 63 -25.39 45.48 -21.90
CA VAL A 63 -24.50 45.16 -23.00
C VAL A 63 -24.68 43.69 -23.35
N TRP A 64 -24.66 43.37 -24.64
CA TRP A 64 -24.65 41.98 -25.09
C TRP A 64 -23.37 41.28 -24.60
N MET A 65 -23.49 40.06 -24.10
CA MET A 65 -22.37 39.25 -23.63
C MET A 65 -22.44 37.85 -24.23
N PRO A 66 -21.28 37.20 -24.47
CA PRO A 66 -21.24 35.78 -24.84
C PRO A 66 -21.88 34.88 -23.77
N ASP A 67 -22.50 33.78 -24.19
CA ASP A 67 -23.23 32.83 -23.35
C ASP A 67 -22.34 31.68 -22.83
N LEU A 68 -21.18 32.04 -22.28
CA LEU A 68 -20.24 31.04 -21.81
C LEU A 68 -20.78 30.29 -20.59
N PHE A 69 -20.67 28.96 -20.63
CA PHE A 69 -20.90 28.10 -19.48
C PHE A 69 -19.75 27.12 -19.27
N PHE A 70 -19.63 26.61 -18.05
CA PHE A 70 -18.64 25.61 -17.68
C PHE A 70 -19.25 24.22 -17.83
N SER A 71 -18.82 23.46 -18.84
CA SER A 71 -19.48 22.18 -19.19
C SER A 71 -19.35 21.09 -18.13
N ASN A 72 -18.31 21.15 -17.28
CA ASN A 72 -18.07 20.19 -16.20
C ASN A 72 -18.30 20.80 -14.80
N GLU A 73 -19.05 21.90 -14.72
CA GLU A 73 -19.47 22.48 -13.45
C GLU A 73 -20.59 21.68 -12.80
N LYS A 74 -20.47 21.49 -11.49
CA LYS A 74 -21.50 20.91 -10.63
C LYS A 74 -22.18 21.97 -9.78
N GLU A 75 -21.39 22.90 -9.24
CA GLU A 75 -21.86 24.02 -8.44
C GLU A 75 -21.04 25.27 -8.73
N GLY A 76 -21.71 26.41 -8.84
CA GLY A 76 -21.12 27.70 -9.17
C GLY A 76 -21.68 28.82 -8.30
N HIS A 77 -20.80 29.71 -7.84
CA HIS A 77 -21.17 30.85 -7.00
C HIS A 77 -20.54 32.14 -7.50
N PHE A 78 -21.39 33.16 -7.67
CA PHE A 78 -20.98 34.53 -7.90
C PHE A 78 -20.60 35.22 -6.58
N HIS A 79 -19.60 36.10 -6.63
CA HIS A 79 -19.16 36.86 -5.45
C HIS A 79 -19.90 38.20 -5.38
N ASN A 80 -20.86 38.32 -4.46
CA ASN A 80 -21.76 39.49 -4.32
C ASN A 80 -21.77 40.10 -2.91
N ILE A 81 -20.68 39.95 -2.14
CA ILE A 81 -20.58 40.50 -0.78
C ILE A 81 -20.35 42.03 -0.87
N ILE A 82 -21.25 42.82 -0.29
CA ILE A 82 -21.38 44.29 -0.42
C ILE A 82 -21.79 44.74 -1.82
N MET A 83 -21.03 44.36 -2.86
CA MET A 83 -21.31 44.65 -4.27
C MET A 83 -20.92 43.46 -5.15
N PRO A 84 -21.56 43.26 -6.32
CA PRO A 84 -21.15 42.21 -7.24
C PRO A 84 -19.75 42.49 -7.80
N ASN A 85 -18.86 41.50 -7.71
CA ASN A 85 -17.47 41.58 -8.23
C ASN A 85 -17.44 41.40 -9.75
N VAL A 86 -18.12 42.29 -10.45
CA VAL A 86 -18.23 42.34 -11.90
C VAL A 86 -17.99 43.76 -12.39
N TYR A 87 -17.24 43.90 -13.47
CA TYR A 87 -17.13 45.17 -14.17
C TYR A 87 -16.94 44.95 -15.67
N ILE A 88 -17.43 45.91 -16.45
CA ILE A 88 -17.23 46.00 -17.88
C ILE A 88 -16.43 47.27 -18.16
N ARG A 89 -15.40 47.17 -18.99
CA ARG A 89 -14.68 48.32 -19.54
C ARG A 89 -14.89 48.38 -21.04
N ILE A 90 -15.43 49.49 -21.52
CA ILE A 90 -15.61 49.77 -22.95
C ILE A 90 -14.50 50.73 -23.37
N PHE A 91 -13.71 50.33 -24.37
CA PHE A 91 -12.66 51.15 -24.97
C PHE A 91 -13.21 51.96 -26.16
N PRO A 92 -12.60 53.10 -26.51
CA PRO A 92 -13.10 53.99 -27.58
C PRO A 92 -13.33 53.29 -28.93
N TYR A 93 -12.47 52.32 -29.26
CA TYR A 93 -12.54 51.54 -30.49
C TYR A 93 -13.69 50.51 -30.52
N GLY A 94 -14.50 50.41 -29.46
CA GLY A 94 -15.59 49.45 -29.32
C GLY A 94 -15.17 48.11 -28.72
N SER A 95 -13.91 47.95 -28.29
CA SER A 95 -13.49 46.75 -27.56
C SER A 95 -14.11 46.76 -26.16
N VAL A 96 -14.65 45.63 -25.75
CA VAL A 96 -15.27 45.44 -24.44
C VAL A 96 -14.45 44.43 -23.67
N LEU A 97 -14.08 44.77 -22.43
CA LEU A 97 -13.45 43.86 -21.47
C LEU A 97 -14.43 43.61 -20.33
N TYR A 98 -14.89 42.38 -20.21
CA TYR A 98 -15.66 41.88 -19.09
C TYR A 98 -14.74 41.20 -18.09
N SER A 99 -14.96 41.43 -16.80
CA SER A 99 -14.26 40.72 -15.74
C SER A 99 -15.21 40.39 -14.60
N ILE A 100 -15.18 39.13 -14.17
CA ILE A 100 -15.96 38.66 -13.03
C ILE A 100 -15.14 37.72 -12.15
N ARG A 101 -15.38 37.75 -10.85
CA ARG A 101 -14.84 36.76 -9.91
C ARG A 101 -15.89 35.70 -9.62
N ILE A 102 -15.54 34.44 -9.86
CA ILE A 102 -16.43 33.29 -9.64
C ILE A 102 -15.72 32.20 -8.82
N SER A 103 -16.51 31.45 -8.06
CA SER A 103 -16.08 30.19 -7.46
C SER A 103 -16.84 29.05 -8.13
N LEU A 104 -16.13 28.02 -8.56
CA LEU A 104 -16.68 26.85 -9.23
C LEU A 104 -16.24 25.59 -8.49
N THR A 105 -17.14 24.61 -8.41
CA THR A 105 -16.84 23.22 -8.12
C THR A 105 -17.03 22.43 -9.40
N LEU A 106 -15.93 21.87 -9.91
CA LEU A 106 -15.83 21.21 -11.21
C LEU A 106 -15.63 19.71 -11.01
N ALA A 107 -16.29 18.90 -11.84
CA ALA A 107 -16.06 17.46 -11.87
C ALA A 107 -14.64 17.18 -12.39
N CYS A 108 -13.89 16.34 -11.67
CA CYS A 108 -12.57 15.86 -12.07
C CYS A 108 -12.50 14.35 -11.85
N PRO A 109 -12.72 13.54 -12.89
CA PRO A 109 -12.60 12.09 -12.80
C PRO A 109 -11.14 11.71 -12.57
N MET A 110 -10.86 11.05 -11.45
CA MET A 110 -9.49 10.72 -11.02
C MET A 110 -9.15 9.26 -11.26
N ASN A 111 -7.88 9.01 -11.60
CA ASN A 111 -7.33 7.66 -11.70
C ASN A 111 -6.45 7.36 -10.49
N LEU A 112 -6.96 6.55 -9.56
CA LEU A 112 -6.32 6.25 -8.28
C LEU A 112 -5.47 4.97 -8.30
N LYS A 113 -5.19 4.38 -9.47
CA LYS A 113 -4.40 3.13 -9.57
C LYS A 113 -3.05 3.25 -8.85
N LEU A 114 -2.37 4.38 -8.99
CA LEU A 114 -1.06 4.65 -8.38
C LEU A 114 -1.14 5.31 -7.00
N TYR A 115 -2.32 5.42 -6.39
CA TYR A 115 -2.47 6.13 -5.12
C TYR A 115 -1.55 5.56 -4.02
N PRO A 116 -0.77 6.40 -3.29
CA PRO A 116 -0.75 7.88 -3.27
C PRO A 116 0.35 8.54 -4.13
N LEU A 117 1.01 7.80 -5.03
CA LEU A 117 2.04 8.30 -5.95
C LEU A 117 1.41 8.79 -7.28
N ASP A 118 0.14 9.19 -7.23
CA ASP A 118 -0.66 9.52 -8.40
C ASP A 118 -0.49 10.99 -8.84
N ARG A 119 -0.53 11.19 -10.17
CA ARG A 119 -0.80 12.47 -10.82
C ARG A 119 -2.22 12.49 -11.33
N GLN A 120 -2.89 13.63 -11.18
CA GLN A 120 -4.27 13.82 -11.62
C GLN A 120 -4.35 14.99 -12.60
N VAL A 121 -5.07 14.79 -13.68
CA VAL A 121 -5.38 15.85 -14.65
C VAL A 121 -6.82 16.30 -14.42
N CYS A 122 -7.00 17.52 -13.96
CA CYS A 122 -8.32 18.12 -13.82
C CYS A 122 -8.52 19.19 -14.89
N SER A 123 -9.49 18.94 -15.78
CA SER A 123 -9.83 19.87 -16.84
C SER A 123 -10.86 20.91 -16.38
N LEU A 124 -10.66 22.16 -16.78
CA LEU A 124 -11.68 23.20 -16.78
C LEU A 124 -12.13 23.42 -18.22
N ARG A 125 -13.43 23.21 -18.52
CA ARG A 125 -13.97 23.29 -19.88
C ARG A 125 -15.02 24.38 -19.99
N MET A 126 -14.82 25.29 -20.93
CA MET A 126 -15.67 26.46 -21.16
C MET A 126 -16.22 26.40 -22.58
N ALA A 127 -17.54 26.40 -22.75
CA ALA A 127 -18.19 26.26 -24.04
C ALA A 127 -19.32 27.28 -24.21
N SER A 128 -19.72 27.52 -25.46
CA SER A 128 -20.93 28.32 -25.75
C SER A 128 -22.14 27.41 -25.65
N TYR A 129 -23.22 27.92 -25.06
CA TYR A 129 -24.43 27.14 -24.82
C TYR A 129 -25.34 27.09 -26.06
N GLY A 130 -25.61 28.24 -26.67
CA GLY A 130 -26.60 28.44 -27.73
C GLY A 130 -26.01 28.89 -29.07
N TRP A 131 -24.81 29.47 -29.11
CA TRP A 131 -24.20 29.94 -30.35
C TRP A 131 -23.24 28.93 -30.97
N THR A 132 -23.40 28.69 -32.27
CA THR A 132 -22.50 27.78 -33.01
C THR A 132 -21.18 28.48 -33.37
N THR A 133 -20.20 27.69 -33.85
CA THR A 133 -18.91 28.21 -34.34
C THR A 133 -19.05 29.20 -35.50
N ALA A 134 -20.20 29.25 -36.20
CA ALA A 134 -20.48 30.25 -37.22
C ALA A 134 -20.68 31.66 -36.64
N ASP A 135 -21.22 31.77 -35.42
CA ASP A 135 -21.57 33.03 -34.78
C ASP A 135 -20.51 33.45 -33.74
N LEU A 136 -20.08 32.50 -32.91
CA LEU A 136 -19.23 32.73 -31.74
C LEU A 136 -18.07 31.73 -31.70
N VAL A 137 -16.85 32.27 -31.63
CA VAL A 137 -15.62 31.49 -31.47
C VAL A 137 -14.82 32.04 -30.29
N PHE A 138 -14.50 31.14 -29.36
CA PHE A 138 -13.63 31.43 -28.24
C PHE A 138 -12.18 31.18 -28.60
N LEU A 139 -11.30 32.13 -28.27
CA LEU A 139 -9.87 32.04 -28.49
C LEU A 139 -9.12 32.29 -27.18
N TRP A 140 -8.00 31.59 -27.01
CA TRP A 140 -7.07 31.88 -25.93
C TRP A 140 -6.33 33.18 -26.21
N LYS A 141 -6.02 33.93 -25.15
CA LYS A 141 -5.15 35.09 -25.30
C LYS A 141 -3.73 34.70 -25.66
N GLU A 142 -3.17 35.47 -26.58
CA GLU A 142 -1.77 35.35 -26.97
C GLU A 142 -0.83 35.69 -25.79
N GLY A 143 0.20 34.86 -25.61
CA GLY A 143 1.23 35.01 -24.58
C GLY A 143 0.88 34.34 -23.26
N ASP A 144 -0.07 34.89 -22.50
CA ASP A 144 -0.37 34.46 -21.12
C ASP A 144 -1.88 34.31 -20.88
N PRO A 145 -2.49 33.20 -21.35
CA PRO A 145 -3.92 32.95 -21.21
C PRO A 145 -4.34 32.60 -19.78
N VAL A 146 -3.44 32.01 -18.97
CA VAL A 146 -3.74 31.51 -17.62
C VAL A 146 -2.66 31.93 -16.63
N GLN A 147 -3.04 32.80 -15.70
CA GLN A 147 -2.21 33.32 -14.63
C GLN A 147 -2.53 32.59 -13.33
N VAL A 148 -1.53 31.89 -12.79
CA VAL A 148 -1.62 31.25 -11.47
C VAL A 148 -0.89 32.11 -10.44
N VAL A 149 -1.43 32.20 -9.23
CA VAL A 149 -0.76 32.88 -8.11
C VAL A 149 0.56 32.19 -7.79
N LYS A 150 1.67 32.94 -7.81
CA LYS A 150 3.05 32.44 -7.66
C LYS A 150 3.32 31.63 -6.38
N ASN A 151 2.50 31.78 -5.34
CA ASN A 151 2.62 31.08 -4.05
C ASN A 151 1.37 30.25 -3.74
N LEU A 152 0.82 29.55 -4.74
CA LEU A 152 -0.30 28.64 -4.52
C LEU A 152 0.18 27.36 -3.82
N HIS A 153 0.12 27.35 -2.49
CA HIS A 153 0.44 26.16 -1.70
C HIS A 153 -0.84 25.37 -1.38
N LEU A 154 -0.94 24.16 -1.93
CA LEU A 154 -2.01 23.21 -1.65
C LEU A 154 -1.48 22.16 -0.64
N PRO A 155 -2.17 21.90 0.49
CA PRO A 155 -1.61 21.03 1.55
C PRO A 155 -1.39 19.55 1.18
N ARG A 156 -2.08 19.04 0.16
CA ARG A 156 -2.03 17.61 -0.23
C ARG A 156 -1.58 17.37 -1.67
N PHE A 157 -1.44 18.45 -2.44
CA PHE A 157 -1.12 18.40 -3.85
C PHE A 157 -0.20 19.57 -4.20
N THR A 158 0.52 19.44 -5.30
CA THR A 158 1.26 20.52 -5.94
C THR A 158 0.80 20.62 -7.39
N LEU A 159 0.57 21.85 -7.85
CA LEU A 159 0.28 22.11 -9.26
C LEU A 159 1.62 22.09 -10.00
N GLU A 160 1.87 21.06 -10.80
CA GLU A 160 3.13 20.91 -11.55
C GLU A 160 3.13 21.77 -12.82
N LYS A 161 2.07 21.64 -13.63
CA LYS A 161 1.91 22.37 -14.90
C LYS A 161 0.43 22.57 -15.23
N PHE A 162 0.17 23.53 -16.11
CA PHE A 162 -1.13 23.73 -16.73
C PHE A 162 -0.97 23.79 -18.25
N LEU A 163 -1.93 23.24 -18.98
CA LEU A 163 -1.93 23.19 -20.44
C LEU A 163 -3.24 23.78 -20.96
N THR A 164 -3.16 24.69 -21.92
CA THR A 164 -4.33 25.25 -22.60
C THR A 164 -4.55 24.56 -23.93
N ASP A 165 -5.78 24.17 -24.19
CA ASP A 165 -6.18 23.46 -25.41
C ASP A 165 -7.59 23.89 -25.86
N TYR A 166 -8.01 23.43 -27.03
CA TYR A 166 -9.35 23.60 -27.57
C TYR A 166 -10.14 22.29 -27.50
N CYS A 167 -11.45 22.37 -27.31
CA CYS A 167 -12.32 21.19 -27.10
C CYS A 167 -13.60 21.25 -27.92
N ASN A 168 -13.56 21.87 -29.10
CA ASN A 168 -14.74 22.04 -29.95
C ASN A 168 -15.46 20.71 -30.13
N SER A 169 -16.77 20.72 -29.94
CA SER A 169 -17.57 19.51 -29.99
C SER A 169 -18.74 19.69 -30.94
N LYS A 170 -18.95 18.66 -31.77
CA LYS A 170 -20.08 18.58 -32.68
C LYS A 170 -21.21 17.82 -32.00
N THR A 171 -22.34 18.48 -31.81
CA THR A 171 -23.56 17.90 -31.28
C THR A 171 -24.62 17.80 -32.38
N ASN A 172 -25.80 17.28 -32.04
CA ASN A 172 -26.91 17.20 -33.00
C ASN A 172 -27.42 18.58 -33.47
N THR A 173 -27.19 19.64 -32.68
CA THR A 173 -27.69 20.99 -32.97
C THR A 173 -26.66 21.87 -33.70
N GLY A 174 -25.39 21.48 -33.74
CA GLY A 174 -24.33 22.24 -34.39
C GLY A 174 -22.95 21.91 -33.85
N GLU A 175 -21.94 22.65 -34.33
CA GLU A 175 -20.60 22.64 -33.75
C GLU A 175 -20.45 23.85 -32.82
N TYR A 176 -19.95 23.61 -31.61
CA TYR A 176 -19.83 24.63 -30.57
C TYR A 176 -18.36 24.83 -30.19
N SER A 177 -17.96 26.10 -30.07
CA SER A 177 -16.61 26.47 -29.65
C SER A 177 -16.38 26.17 -28.17
N CYS A 178 -15.22 25.60 -27.84
CA CYS A 178 -14.87 25.18 -26.50
C CYS A 178 -13.38 25.38 -26.21
N LEU A 179 -13.10 25.94 -25.03
CA LEU A 179 -11.76 26.12 -24.47
C LEU A 179 -11.55 25.18 -23.28
N LYS A 180 -10.34 24.62 -23.18
CA LYS A 180 -9.98 23.65 -22.14
C LYS A 180 -8.67 24.06 -21.46
N VAL A 181 -8.64 23.99 -20.14
CA VAL A 181 -7.40 24.08 -19.36
C VAL A 181 -7.23 22.78 -18.60
N ASP A 182 -6.13 22.07 -18.82
CA ASP A 182 -5.74 20.92 -18.04
C ASP A 182 -4.78 21.32 -16.94
N LEU A 183 -5.18 21.09 -15.69
CA LEU A 183 -4.38 21.34 -14.50
C LEU A 183 -3.78 20.01 -14.03
N LEU A 184 -2.45 19.89 -14.05
CA LEU A 184 -1.77 18.69 -13.58
C LEU A 184 -1.40 18.83 -12.10
N PHE A 185 -2.06 18.02 -11.27
CA PHE A 185 -1.79 17.94 -9.85
C PHE A 185 -0.96 16.71 -9.51
N LYS A 186 0.17 16.91 -8.82
CA LYS A 186 0.93 15.84 -8.18
C LYS A 186 0.55 15.75 -6.71
N ARG A 187 0.34 14.54 -6.20
CA ARG A 187 0.04 14.34 -4.77
C ARG A 187 1.31 14.43 -3.93
N GLU A 188 1.22 15.11 -2.79
CA GLU A 188 2.31 15.15 -1.81
C GLU A 188 2.43 13.82 -1.06
N PHE A 189 3.56 13.13 -1.25
CA PHE A 189 3.77 11.77 -0.76
C PHE A 189 4.16 11.68 0.73
N SER A 190 4.85 12.71 1.25
CA SER A 190 5.48 12.72 2.59
C SER A 190 4.53 12.36 3.74
N TYR A 191 3.28 12.84 3.69
CA TYR A 191 2.25 12.51 4.68
C TYR A 191 1.95 11.01 4.74
N TYR A 192 1.83 10.35 3.58
CA TYR A 192 1.48 8.94 3.50
C TYR A 192 2.63 8.04 3.97
N LEU A 193 3.88 8.46 3.73
CA LEU A 193 5.06 7.77 4.23
C LEU A 193 5.01 7.65 5.76
N ILE A 194 4.76 8.76 6.46
CA ILE A 194 4.79 8.83 7.93
C ILE A 194 3.55 8.19 8.55
N GLN A 195 2.37 8.39 7.97
CA GLN A 195 1.09 7.97 8.57
C GLN A 195 0.68 6.53 8.19
N ILE A 196 1.17 6.02 7.07
CA ILE A 196 0.74 4.72 6.54
C ILE A 196 1.92 3.76 6.41
N TYR A 197 2.88 4.06 5.54
CA TYR A 197 3.94 3.12 5.19
C TYR A 197 4.83 2.76 6.40
N ILE A 198 5.30 3.75 7.15
CA ILE A 198 6.16 3.51 8.34
C ILE A 198 5.41 2.69 9.41
N PRO A 199 4.19 3.04 9.86
CA PRO A 199 3.44 2.24 10.82
C PRO A 199 3.14 0.81 10.32
N CYS A 200 2.78 0.63 9.04
CA CYS A 200 2.56 -0.71 8.48
C CYS A 200 3.83 -1.57 8.54
N CYS A 201 4.99 -1.01 8.17
CA CYS A 201 6.28 -1.69 8.31
C CYS A 201 6.56 -2.06 9.77
N MET A 202 6.32 -1.14 10.71
CA MET A 202 6.53 -1.40 12.14
C MET A 202 5.63 -2.53 12.64
N LEU A 203 4.37 -2.61 12.21
CA LEU A 203 3.46 -3.70 12.56
C LEU A 203 3.91 -5.05 12.00
N VAL A 204 4.43 -5.10 10.77
CA VAL A 204 5.02 -6.32 10.21
C VAL A 204 6.24 -6.75 11.02
N ILE A 205 7.10 -5.81 11.41
CA ILE A 205 8.26 -6.06 12.28
C ILE A 205 7.80 -6.57 13.66
N VAL A 206 6.76 -5.99 14.26
CA VAL A 206 6.23 -6.49 15.55
C VAL A 206 5.70 -7.92 15.42
N SER A 207 5.08 -8.26 14.29
CA SER A 207 4.51 -9.61 14.08
C SER A 207 5.58 -10.72 14.16
N TRP A 208 6.78 -10.50 13.63
CA TRP A 208 7.86 -11.50 13.66
C TRP A 208 8.65 -11.55 14.97
N VAL A 209 8.42 -10.61 15.91
CA VAL A 209 9.00 -10.69 17.27
C VAL A 209 8.51 -11.96 17.96
N SER A 210 7.32 -12.45 17.58
CA SER A 210 6.76 -13.73 18.03
C SER A 210 7.69 -14.93 17.78
N PHE A 211 8.52 -14.90 16.72
CA PHE A 211 9.47 -15.99 16.40
C PHE A 211 10.63 -16.07 17.39
N TRP A 212 10.89 -15.00 18.13
CA TRP A 212 11.95 -14.92 19.14
C TRP A 212 11.47 -15.28 20.54
N LEU A 213 10.16 -15.23 20.78
CA LEU A 213 9.57 -15.65 22.03
C LEU A 213 9.69 -17.16 22.21
N ASP A 214 9.69 -17.64 23.44
CA ASP A 214 9.71 -19.09 23.68
C ASP A 214 8.38 -19.74 23.27
N GLN A 215 8.45 -21.01 22.84
CA GLN A 215 7.27 -21.79 22.43
C GLN A 215 6.32 -22.06 23.60
N GLY A 216 6.82 -22.05 24.86
CA GLY A 216 6.00 -22.19 26.06
C GLY A 216 5.14 -20.97 26.37
N ALA A 217 5.47 -19.79 25.85
CA ALA A 217 4.77 -18.53 26.10
C ALA A 217 3.58 -18.31 25.12
N VAL A 218 2.69 -19.30 25.03
CA VAL A 218 1.51 -19.28 24.14
C VAL A 218 0.67 -18.01 24.28
N PRO A 219 0.32 -17.52 25.51
CA PRO A 219 -0.50 -16.32 25.65
C PRO A 219 0.15 -15.06 25.04
N ALA A 220 1.48 -14.94 25.15
CA ALA A 220 2.21 -13.80 24.60
C ALA A 220 2.22 -13.83 23.06
N ARG A 221 2.50 -14.99 22.46
CA ARG A 221 2.53 -15.14 21.00
C ARG A 221 1.15 -14.91 20.36
N VAL A 222 0.08 -15.47 20.94
CA VAL A 222 -1.30 -15.27 20.46
C VAL A 222 -1.72 -13.81 20.57
N SER A 223 -1.48 -13.19 21.73
CA SER A 223 -1.84 -11.79 21.97
C SER A 223 -1.16 -10.86 20.96
N LEU A 224 0.14 -11.02 20.72
CA LEU A 224 0.88 -10.25 19.72
C LEU A 224 0.35 -10.47 18.29
N GLY A 225 0.12 -11.73 17.89
CA GLY A 225 -0.38 -12.05 16.54
C GLY A 225 -1.79 -11.50 16.28
N VAL A 226 -2.71 -11.67 17.22
CA VAL A 226 -4.10 -11.18 17.07
C VAL A 226 -4.15 -9.66 17.13
N THR A 227 -3.40 -9.04 18.05
CA THR A 227 -3.38 -7.57 18.18
C THR A 227 -2.80 -6.92 16.91
N THR A 228 -1.67 -7.41 16.40
CA THR A 228 -1.07 -6.88 15.16
C THR A 228 -1.98 -7.06 13.95
N LEU A 229 -2.69 -8.19 13.85
CA LEU A 229 -3.66 -8.43 12.78
C LEU A 229 -4.83 -7.46 12.85
N LEU A 230 -5.40 -7.26 14.04
CA LEU A 230 -6.50 -6.32 14.26
C LEU A 230 -6.07 -4.87 14.00
N THR A 231 -4.87 -4.48 14.44
CA THR A 231 -4.33 -3.14 14.17
C THR A 231 -4.14 -2.90 12.68
N MET A 232 -3.60 -3.89 11.94
CA MET A 232 -3.43 -3.80 10.48
C MET A 232 -4.78 -3.70 9.75
N ALA A 233 -5.77 -4.50 10.15
CA ALA A 233 -7.12 -4.45 9.58
C ALA A 233 -7.80 -3.09 9.85
N THR A 234 -7.64 -2.57 11.08
CA THR A 234 -8.18 -1.25 11.47
C THR A 234 -7.53 -0.13 10.66
N GLN A 235 -6.20 -0.17 10.49
CA GLN A 235 -5.47 0.80 9.69
C GLN A 235 -5.92 0.77 8.21
N THR A 236 -6.08 -0.42 7.63
CA THR A 236 -6.57 -0.58 6.25
C THR A 236 -7.98 0.00 6.08
N SER A 237 -8.88 -0.24 7.04
CA SER A 237 -10.22 0.34 7.07
C SER A 237 -10.17 1.88 7.15
N GLY A 238 -9.30 2.44 8.00
CA GLY A 238 -9.11 3.88 8.13
C GLY A 238 -8.64 4.54 6.83
N ILE A 239 -7.74 3.89 6.09
CA ILE A 239 -7.27 4.36 4.77
C ILE A 239 -8.43 4.35 3.77
N ASN A 240 -9.18 3.25 3.69
CA ASN A 240 -10.29 3.10 2.76
C ASN A 240 -11.45 4.06 3.06
N ALA A 241 -11.71 4.39 4.33
CA ALA A 241 -12.70 5.39 4.72
C ALA A 241 -12.33 6.82 4.28
N SER A 242 -11.04 7.08 4.05
CA SER A 242 -10.56 8.37 3.58
C SER A 242 -10.57 8.51 2.06
N LEU A 243 -10.87 7.42 1.33
CA LEU A 243 -10.83 7.28 -0.13
C LEU A 243 -12.24 7.10 -0.73
N PRO A 244 -12.51 7.51 -1.98
CA PRO A 244 -13.76 7.14 -2.62
C PRO A 244 -13.71 5.64 -2.93
N PRO A 245 -14.85 4.94 -2.83
CA PRO A 245 -14.90 3.54 -3.24
C PRO A 245 -14.65 3.45 -4.75
N VAL A 246 -13.60 2.73 -5.13
CA VAL A 246 -13.25 2.41 -6.51
C VAL A 246 -13.15 0.89 -6.65
N SER A 247 -13.53 0.36 -7.82
CA SER A 247 -13.58 -1.09 -8.07
C SER A 247 -12.23 -1.71 -8.42
N TYR A 248 -11.27 -0.91 -8.90
CA TYR A 248 -9.95 -1.38 -9.28
C TYR A 248 -8.97 -1.36 -8.11
N THR A 249 -7.96 -2.23 -8.18
CA THR A 249 -6.88 -2.32 -7.19
C THR A 249 -5.97 -1.10 -7.26
N LYS A 250 -5.70 -0.49 -6.10
CA LYS A 250 -4.77 0.64 -5.93
C LYS A 250 -3.41 0.15 -5.43
N ALA A 251 -2.35 0.90 -5.68
CA ALA A 251 -1.01 0.58 -5.17
C ALA A 251 -1.01 0.39 -3.63
N ILE A 252 -1.73 1.26 -2.92
CA ILE A 252 -1.89 1.14 -1.46
C ILE A 252 -2.61 -0.15 -1.02
N ASP A 253 -3.54 -0.68 -1.82
CA ASP A 253 -4.24 -1.93 -1.51
C ASP A 253 -3.28 -3.11 -1.61
N VAL A 254 -2.37 -3.09 -2.60
CA VAL A 254 -1.30 -4.09 -2.73
C VAL A 254 -0.37 -4.04 -1.53
N TRP A 255 0.06 -2.84 -1.12
CA TRP A 255 0.91 -2.66 0.06
C TRP A 255 0.27 -3.21 1.33
N THR A 256 -0.91 -2.70 1.67
CA THR A 256 -1.64 -3.10 2.88
C THR A 256 -2.05 -4.57 2.86
N GLY A 257 -2.45 -5.10 1.70
CA GLY A 257 -2.77 -6.52 1.52
C GLY A 257 -1.57 -7.45 1.73
N VAL A 258 -0.38 -7.06 1.24
CA VAL A 258 0.85 -7.83 1.48
C VAL A 258 1.25 -7.74 2.95
N CYS A 259 1.25 -6.55 3.57
CA CYS A 259 1.51 -6.40 5.00
C CYS A 259 0.56 -7.25 5.85
N LEU A 260 -0.74 -7.27 5.53
CA LEU A 260 -1.74 -8.11 6.18
C LEU A 260 -1.43 -9.60 6.03
N THR A 261 -1.01 -10.02 4.84
CA THR A 261 -0.62 -11.42 4.55
C THR A 261 0.60 -11.84 5.38
N PHE A 262 1.60 -10.97 5.55
CA PHE A 262 2.76 -11.25 6.41
C PHE A 262 2.37 -11.40 7.88
N VAL A 263 1.53 -10.50 8.40
CA VAL A 263 1.05 -10.56 9.79
C VAL A 263 0.21 -11.83 10.02
N PHE A 264 -0.68 -12.16 9.08
CA PHE A 264 -1.44 -13.39 9.11
C PHE A 264 -0.53 -14.63 9.01
N GLY A 265 0.49 -14.58 8.17
CA GLY A 265 1.52 -15.61 8.04
C GLY A 265 2.26 -15.87 9.35
N ALA A 266 2.58 -14.83 10.13
CA ALA A 266 3.20 -14.98 11.45
C ALA A 266 2.27 -15.66 12.46
N LEU A 267 0.96 -15.38 12.41
CA LEU A 267 -0.03 -16.06 13.24
C LEU A 267 -0.18 -17.54 12.84
N LEU A 268 -0.19 -17.83 11.55
CA LEU A 268 -0.26 -19.20 11.02
C LEU A 268 1.00 -20.00 11.38
N GLU A 269 2.16 -19.36 11.33
CA GLU A 269 3.43 -19.93 11.79
C GLU A 269 3.34 -20.37 13.26
N PHE A 270 2.83 -19.48 14.13
CA PHE A 270 2.63 -19.82 15.53
C PHE A 270 1.68 -21.03 15.70
N ALA A 271 0.59 -21.08 14.95
CA ALA A 271 -0.34 -22.21 14.98
C ALA A 271 0.36 -23.52 14.58
N LEU A 272 1.20 -23.50 13.55
CA LEU A 272 2.00 -24.65 13.11
C LEU A 272 3.05 -25.05 14.15
N VAL A 273 3.76 -24.09 14.76
CA VAL A 273 4.77 -24.35 15.81
C VAL A 273 4.12 -24.98 17.04
N ASN A 274 2.98 -24.44 17.49
CA ASN A 274 2.24 -24.96 18.65
C ASN A 274 1.70 -26.37 18.37
N TYR A 275 1.13 -26.61 17.19
CA TYR A 275 0.70 -27.96 16.78
C TYR A 275 1.88 -28.95 16.75
N ALA A 276 3.00 -28.55 16.14
CA ALA A 276 4.20 -29.38 16.06
C ALA A 276 4.77 -29.67 17.46
N SER A 277 4.85 -28.67 18.35
CA SER A 277 5.31 -28.85 19.73
C SER A 277 4.43 -29.83 20.49
N ARG A 278 3.10 -29.64 20.46
CA ARG A 278 2.14 -30.55 21.12
C ARG A 278 2.22 -31.97 20.58
N SER A 279 2.40 -32.13 19.26
CA SER A 279 2.58 -33.45 18.65
C SER A 279 3.89 -34.13 19.11
N ALA A 280 4.95 -33.34 19.31
CA ALA A 280 6.25 -33.83 19.78
C ALA A 280 6.19 -34.24 21.26
N ASP A 281 5.53 -33.44 22.09
CA ASP A 281 5.35 -33.73 23.52
C ASP A 281 4.57 -35.04 23.70
N ARG A 282 3.45 -35.21 22.98
CA ARG A 282 2.67 -36.47 22.98
C ARG A 282 3.48 -37.68 22.54
N ALA A 283 4.31 -37.54 21.51
CA ALA A 283 5.17 -38.64 21.04
C ALA A 283 6.27 -38.99 22.05
N ALA A 284 6.82 -37.98 22.75
CA ALA A 284 7.82 -38.18 23.81
C ALA A 284 7.21 -38.88 25.03
N ASP A 285 6.00 -38.51 25.44
CA ASP A 285 5.27 -39.15 26.53
C ASP A 285 5.00 -40.62 26.22
N MET A 286 4.50 -40.94 25.02
CA MET A 286 4.27 -42.31 24.57
C MET A 286 5.58 -43.14 24.55
N HIS A 287 6.69 -42.56 24.11
CA HIS A 287 7.98 -43.24 24.13
C HIS A 287 8.47 -43.50 25.57
N ARG A 288 8.27 -42.53 26.48
CA ARG A 288 8.62 -42.67 27.90
C ARG A 288 7.80 -43.75 28.58
N GLU A 289 6.50 -43.86 28.27
CA GLU A 289 5.65 -44.95 28.77
C GLU A 289 6.07 -46.31 28.23
N ASN A 290 6.37 -46.43 26.94
CA ASN A 290 6.85 -47.67 26.34
C ASN A 290 8.20 -48.12 26.95
N MET A 291 9.12 -47.19 27.23
CA MET A 291 10.39 -47.50 27.90
C MET A 291 10.18 -47.94 29.35
N LYS A 292 9.26 -47.30 30.08
CA LYS A 292 8.88 -47.73 31.44
C LYS A 292 8.25 -49.12 31.43
N LYS A 293 7.40 -49.43 30.46
CA LYS A 293 6.78 -50.75 30.30
C LYS A 293 7.84 -51.83 30.03
N LYS A 294 8.75 -51.60 29.08
CA LYS A 294 9.88 -52.51 28.82
C LYS A 294 10.78 -52.74 30.03
N ARG A 295 11.03 -51.69 30.82
CA ARG A 295 11.83 -51.81 32.06
C ARG A 295 11.12 -52.70 33.09
N ARG A 296 9.80 -52.53 33.26
CA ARG A 296 8.99 -53.39 34.13
C ARG A 296 8.96 -54.84 33.64
N GLU A 297 8.82 -55.07 32.33
CA GLU A 297 8.87 -56.40 31.72
C GLU A 297 10.23 -57.09 31.94
N MET A 298 11.34 -56.35 31.83
CA MET A 298 12.68 -56.88 32.09
C MET A 298 12.93 -57.16 33.58
N GLU A 299 12.47 -56.27 34.48
CA GLU A 299 12.52 -56.50 35.92
C GLU A 299 11.70 -57.74 36.31
N GLN A 300 10.48 -57.90 35.76
CA GLN A 300 9.64 -59.09 35.97
C GLN A 300 10.32 -60.36 35.44
N ALA A 301 10.84 -60.36 34.21
CA ALA A 301 11.53 -61.52 33.63
C ALA A 301 12.79 -61.91 34.42
N SER A 302 13.50 -60.95 35.03
CA SER A 302 14.64 -61.25 35.89
C SER A 302 14.24 -61.88 37.23
N LEU A 303 13.07 -61.50 37.78
CA LEU A 303 12.53 -62.10 38.99
C LEU A 303 12.02 -63.53 38.72
N ASP A 304 11.34 -63.74 37.59
CA ASP A 304 10.86 -65.08 37.18
C ASP A 304 12.04 -66.04 36.95
N ALA A 305 13.12 -65.59 36.28
CA ALA A 305 14.33 -66.40 36.09
C ALA A 305 15.08 -66.71 37.41
N ALA A 306 15.00 -65.83 38.41
CA ALA A 306 15.54 -66.09 39.74
C ALA A 306 14.67 -67.07 40.54
N SER A 307 13.35 -67.07 40.32
CA SER A 307 12.43 -68.05 40.89
C SER A 307 12.67 -69.46 40.34
N ASP A 308 12.87 -69.60 39.03
CA ASP A 308 13.19 -70.90 38.40
C ASP A 308 14.49 -71.52 38.97
N LEU A 309 15.49 -70.69 39.31
CA LEU A 309 16.72 -71.16 39.96
C LEU A 309 16.50 -71.65 41.40
N LEU A 310 15.48 -71.14 42.11
CA LEU A 310 15.15 -71.58 43.48
C LEU A 310 14.28 -72.84 43.49
N ASP A 311 13.45 -73.07 42.48
CA ASP A 311 12.66 -74.30 42.35
C ASP A 311 13.52 -75.51 41.91
N THR A 312 14.75 -75.28 41.44
CA THR A 312 15.69 -76.36 41.05
C THR A 312 16.52 -76.91 42.23
N ASP A 313 16.22 -76.54 43.47
CA ASP A 313 16.95 -77.02 44.67
C ASP A 313 16.29 -78.23 45.36
N SER A 314 15.29 -78.87 44.74
CA SER A 314 14.75 -80.14 45.26
C SER A 314 15.53 -81.38 44.81
N ASN A 315 16.46 -81.32 43.85
CA ASN A 315 17.29 -82.47 43.45
C ASN A 315 18.48 -82.06 42.56
N ALA A 316 19.69 -81.94 43.14
CA ALA A 316 20.95 -82.53 42.65
C ALA A 316 22.24 -81.72 43.02
N THR A 317 23.11 -82.39 43.78
CA THR A 317 24.59 -82.37 43.78
C THR A 317 25.36 -81.15 43.23
N PHE A 318 26.05 -80.50 44.17
CA PHE A 318 27.19 -79.58 43.95
C PHE A 318 28.28 -80.18 43.04
N ALA A 319 28.66 -79.43 41.99
CA ALA A 319 29.92 -79.64 41.29
C ALA A 319 30.63 -78.29 41.06
N MET A 320 31.64 -77.99 41.88
CA MET A 320 32.62 -76.94 41.58
C MET A 320 33.56 -77.41 40.47
N LYS A 321 33.94 -76.52 39.55
CA LYS A 321 34.91 -76.80 38.48
C LYS A 321 36.17 -75.94 38.70
N PRO A 322 37.38 -76.53 38.81
CA PRO A 322 38.60 -75.77 39.04
C PRO A 322 39.22 -75.26 37.73
N LEU A 323 39.89 -74.12 37.82
CA LEU A 323 40.70 -73.48 36.78
C LEU A 323 42.08 -74.14 36.67
N VAL A 324 42.36 -74.88 35.60
CA VAL A 324 43.74 -75.23 35.19
C VAL A 324 43.83 -75.26 33.65
N ARG A 325 44.89 -74.66 33.09
CA ARG A 325 45.15 -74.48 31.66
C ARG A 325 46.48 -75.16 31.32
N HIS A 326 46.54 -76.05 30.32
CA HIS A 326 47.80 -76.47 29.67
C HIS A 326 47.57 -76.92 28.19
N PRO A 327 48.62 -76.86 27.33
CA PRO A 327 48.50 -76.65 25.88
C PRO A 327 48.77 -77.91 25.02
N GLY A 328 48.10 -78.01 23.86
CA GLY A 328 48.41 -78.98 22.79
C GLY A 328 47.19 -79.43 21.96
N ASP A 329 46.91 -78.73 20.85
CA ASP A 329 46.28 -79.08 19.54
C ASP A 329 45.19 -80.18 19.36
N PRO A 330 44.35 -80.18 18.29
CA PRO A 330 43.89 -79.08 17.41
C PRO A 330 42.37 -79.09 17.01
N LEU A 331 41.94 -77.96 16.41
CA LEU A 331 40.81 -77.71 15.49
C LEU A 331 39.33 -77.86 15.94
N ALA A 332 38.74 -76.73 16.35
CA ALA A 332 37.41 -76.29 15.91
C ALA A 332 37.44 -74.76 15.73
N LEU A 333 37.86 -74.33 14.54
CA LEU A 333 38.04 -72.93 14.15
C LEU A 333 36.71 -72.35 13.65
N GLU A 334 35.85 -71.86 14.53
CA GLU A 334 34.82 -70.90 14.10
C GLU A 334 34.44 -69.88 15.19
N LYS A 335 34.71 -68.60 14.88
CA LYS A 335 34.18 -67.37 15.48
C LYS A 335 34.61 -67.00 16.91
N LEU A 336 35.91 -66.81 17.09
CA LEU A 336 36.44 -65.75 17.97
C LEU A 336 36.50 -64.45 17.18
N ARG A 337 35.50 -63.56 17.35
CA ARG A 337 35.65 -62.16 16.96
C ARG A 337 36.44 -61.43 18.05
N GLN A 338 37.73 -61.37 17.80
CA GLN A 338 38.72 -60.41 18.29
C GLN A 338 38.08 -59.07 18.72
N CYS A 339 38.19 -58.73 20.01
CA CYS A 339 38.27 -57.33 20.43
C CYS A 339 39.64 -56.81 19.99
N GLU A 340 39.73 -56.41 18.72
CA GLU A 340 40.88 -55.67 18.22
C GLU A 340 40.52 -54.18 18.26
N VAL A 341 41.20 -53.46 19.15
CA VAL A 341 41.24 -52.00 19.14
C VAL A 341 42.00 -51.61 17.88
N HIS A 342 41.28 -51.54 16.77
CA HIS A 342 41.79 -50.91 15.56
C HIS A 342 41.72 -49.39 15.78
N MET A 343 42.79 -48.83 16.36
CA MET A 343 43.07 -47.39 16.28
C MET A 343 43.32 -47.03 14.82
N GLN A 344 42.26 -46.80 14.07
CA GLN A 344 42.34 -46.07 12.81
C GLN A 344 42.50 -44.58 13.12
N ALA A 345 43.57 -43.99 12.59
CA ALA A 345 43.84 -42.56 12.65
C ALA A 345 42.61 -41.74 12.19
N PRO A 346 42.32 -40.59 12.83
CA PRO A 346 41.11 -39.83 12.56
C PRO A 346 41.19 -39.24 11.15
N LYS A 347 40.42 -39.78 10.20
CA LYS A 347 40.09 -39.04 8.98
C LYS A 347 39.13 -37.91 9.37
N ARG A 348 39.61 -36.68 9.20
CA ARG A 348 38.94 -35.40 9.49
C ARG A 348 37.41 -35.48 9.29
N PRO A 349 36.58 -35.15 10.30
CA PRO A 349 35.15 -35.04 10.09
C PRO A 349 34.84 -33.69 9.43
N ASN A 350 34.09 -33.72 8.34
CA ASN A 350 33.36 -32.53 7.89
C ASN A 350 32.43 -32.09 9.03
N CYS A 351 32.65 -30.86 9.51
CA CYS A 351 32.01 -30.24 10.68
C CYS A 351 30.47 -30.40 10.71
N CYS A 352 29.82 -30.50 9.55
CA CYS A 352 28.37 -30.58 9.44
C CYS A 352 27.73 -31.89 9.92
N ARG A 353 28.44 -33.03 9.96
CA ARG A 353 27.83 -34.32 10.36
C ARG A 353 27.91 -34.63 11.86
N SER A 354 28.92 -34.11 12.57
CA SER A 354 29.08 -34.31 14.01
C SER A 354 28.07 -33.52 14.85
N TRP A 355 27.48 -32.46 14.30
CA TRP A 355 26.45 -31.66 14.97
C TRP A 355 25.08 -32.35 14.98
N LEU A 356 24.84 -33.27 14.03
CA LEU A 356 23.57 -33.99 13.85
C LEU A 356 23.41 -35.23 14.75
N SER A 357 24.48 -35.74 15.37
CA SER A 357 24.45 -37.00 16.13
C SER A 357 24.28 -36.82 17.65
N LYS A 358 24.12 -35.59 18.16
CA LYS A 358 24.01 -35.30 19.60
C LYS A 358 22.60 -34.98 20.13
N PHE A 359 21.53 -35.26 19.38
CA PHE A 359 20.17 -34.94 19.83
C PHE A 359 19.26 -36.17 19.96
N PRO A 360 18.75 -36.47 21.17
CA PRO A 360 17.58 -37.32 21.36
C PRO A 360 16.30 -36.60 20.85
N THR A 361 15.33 -37.39 20.37
CA THR A 361 13.99 -37.05 19.83
C THR A 361 13.91 -36.13 18.60
N ARG A 362 13.76 -36.77 17.43
CA ARG A 362 13.58 -36.20 16.07
C ARG A 362 12.47 -35.14 15.91
N GLN A 363 11.49 -35.07 16.83
CA GLN A 363 10.30 -34.22 16.71
C GLN A 363 10.41 -32.89 17.49
N CYS A 364 11.10 -32.86 18.65
CA CYS A 364 11.31 -31.63 19.45
C CYS A 364 12.25 -30.62 18.74
N SER A 365 13.10 -31.09 17.80
CA SER A 365 13.88 -30.20 16.94
C SER A 365 13.07 -29.58 15.79
N ARG A 366 11.89 -30.13 15.43
CA ARG A 366 11.11 -29.63 14.29
C ARG A 366 10.44 -28.29 14.60
N SER A 367 9.87 -28.08 15.79
CA SER A 367 9.26 -26.79 16.16
C SER A 367 10.31 -25.66 16.19
N LYS A 368 11.45 -25.90 16.84
CA LYS A 368 12.57 -24.96 16.90
C LYS A 368 13.17 -24.66 15.51
N ARG A 369 13.17 -25.63 14.60
CA ARG A 369 13.62 -25.41 13.21
C ARG A 369 12.67 -24.52 12.42
N ILE A 370 11.37 -24.60 12.68
CA ILE A 370 10.37 -23.72 12.04
C ILE A 370 10.63 -22.28 12.47
N ASP A 371 10.70 -22.00 13.78
CA ASP A 371 11.00 -20.65 14.30
C ASP A 371 12.32 -20.08 13.69
N VAL A 372 13.38 -20.90 13.58
CA VAL A 372 14.68 -20.46 13.02
C VAL A 372 14.58 -20.15 11.52
N ILE A 373 13.83 -20.94 10.75
CA ILE A 373 13.62 -20.68 9.32
C ILE A 373 12.76 -19.42 9.14
N SER A 374 11.71 -19.25 9.94
CA SER A 374 10.82 -18.09 9.91
C SER A 374 11.57 -16.79 10.19
N ARG A 375 12.53 -16.79 11.13
CA ARG A 375 13.39 -15.63 11.46
C ARG A 375 14.22 -15.09 10.30
N ILE A 376 14.57 -15.94 9.33
CA ILE A 376 15.36 -15.52 8.15
C ILE A 376 14.44 -15.25 6.97
N THR A 377 13.47 -16.13 6.76
CA THR A 377 12.63 -16.12 5.55
C THR A 377 11.68 -14.91 5.54
N PHE A 378 11.01 -14.60 6.65
CA PHE A 378 10.06 -13.49 6.69
C PHE A 378 10.72 -12.13 6.42
N PRO A 379 11.83 -11.75 7.09
CA PRO A 379 12.56 -10.52 6.77
C PRO A 379 13.09 -10.47 5.34
N LEU A 380 13.64 -11.58 4.83
CA LEU A 380 14.21 -11.60 3.48
C LEU A 380 13.14 -11.40 2.41
N VAL A 381 12.00 -12.11 2.52
CA VAL A 381 10.89 -11.98 1.56
C VAL A 381 10.24 -10.60 1.68
N PHE A 382 10.10 -10.04 2.89
CA PHE A 382 9.58 -8.69 3.06
C PHE A 382 10.52 -7.62 2.50
N ALA A 383 11.84 -7.77 2.66
CA ALA A 383 12.83 -6.88 2.07
C ALA A 383 12.80 -6.95 0.53
N LEU A 384 12.70 -8.16 -0.04
CA LEU A 384 12.52 -8.34 -1.48
C LEU A 384 11.23 -7.67 -1.97
N PHE A 385 10.12 -7.85 -1.25
CA PHE A 385 8.86 -7.18 -1.56
C PHE A 385 9.02 -5.65 -1.56
N ASN A 386 9.68 -5.08 -0.56
CA ASN A 386 9.94 -3.64 -0.50
C ASN A 386 10.72 -3.16 -1.73
N LEU A 387 11.79 -3.87 -2.10
CA LEU A 387 12.58 -3.53 -3.28
C LEU A 387 11.73 -3.58 -4.55
N VAL A 388 10.93 -4.64 -4.75
CA VAL A 388 10.05 -4.78 -5.92
C VAL A 388 8.94 -3.73 -5.92
N TYR A 389 8.31 -3.47 -4.77
CA TYR A 389 7.23 -2.51 -4.64
C TYR A 389 7.70 -1.09 -4.97
N TRP A 390 8.75 -0.62 -4.29
CA TRP A 390 9.26 0.73 -4.51
C TRP A 390 9.86 0.87 -5.90
N SER A 391 10.55 -0.16 -6.42
CA SER A 391 11.03 -0.07 -7.81
C SER A 391 9.89 0.00 -8.82
N THR A 392 8.84 -0.79 -8.65
CA THR A 392 7.71 -0.79 -9.59
C THR A 392 6.92 0.51 -9.52
N TYR A 393 6.61 1.02 -8.32
CA TYR A 393 5.72 2.18 -8.19
C TYR A 393 6.42 3.54 -8.25
N LEU A 394 7.73 3.60 -7.96
CA LEU A 394 8.51 4.84 -8.05
C LEU A 394 9.12 5.05 -9.44
N PHE A 395 9.61 4.01 -10.12
CA PHE A 395 10.21 4.17 -11.47
C PHE A 395 9.18 4.13 -12.60
N ARG A 396 8.02 3.47 -12.43
CA ARG A 396 6.91 3.56 -13.38
C ARG A 396 6.29 4.97 -13.45
N GLU A 397 6.69 5.86 -12.53
CA GLU A 397 6.38 7.28 -12.54
C GLU A 397 7.07 8.03 -13.69
N GLU A 398 8.19 7.52 -14.25
CA GLU A 398 8.96 8.20 -15.30
C GLU A 398 8.62 7.77 -16.74
N GLU A 399 7.98 6.60 -16.94
CA GLU A 399 7.74 6.04 -18.30
C GLU A 399 6.38 6.44 -18.92
N GLU A 400 5.45 7.04 -18.16
CA GLU A 400 4.13 7.45 -18.65
C GLU A 400 4.03 8.97 -18.99
N ASP A 401 5.12 9.73 -18.84
CA ASP A 401 5.30 11.11 -19.35
C ASP A 401 6.04 11.10 -20.71
#